data_AF-A0A8J2RH29-F1
#
_entry.id   AF-A0A8J2RH29-F1
#
_cell.length_a   1.000
_cell.length_b   1.000
_cell.length_c   1.000
_cell.angle_alpha   90.00
_cell.angle_beta   90.00
_cell.angle_gamma   90.00
#
_symmetry.space_group_name_H-M   'P 1'
#
loop_
_entity.id
_entity.type
_entity.pdbx_description
1 polymer ?
#
loop_
_entity_poly.entity_id
_entity_poly.type
_entity_poly.pdbx_seq_one_letter_code
_entity_poly.pdbx_strand_id
1 'polypeptide(L)'
;MSVELDAVEERIKRLEKYVLGGNVEQQDDEQLIDTMLAVSRKLASIVSKNEKVSAALKRADEVKKYADPLYAESDGFMPVAVKLQLLLSKEEDIKKALNDFHKMNVLKPVLDSQAIQNVPQLENQLYKISFHQESQENKVSSLSDDTYSLIRTYSIFVNDVSQKLAEIEKSITKMEK
;
A
#
# COMPACT_ATOMS: atom_id res chain seq x y z
N MET A 1 8.95 -12.37 11.90
CA MET A 1 9.78 -13.57 11.74
C MET A 1 9.82 -14.44 13.01
N SER A 2 9.84 -13.88 14.24
CA SER A 2 9.76 -14.67 15.48
C SER A 2 8.39 -15.30 15.75
N VAL A 3 7.30 -14.55 15.54
CA VAL A 3 5.92 -14.99 15.84
C VAL A 3 5.51 -16.23 15.03
N GLU A 4 5.96 -16.33 13.78
CA GLU A 4 5.68 -17.49 12.93
C GLU A 4 6.47 -18.72 13.39
N LEU A 5 7.69 -18.52 13.89
CA LEU A 5 8.53 -19.60 14.44
C LEU A 5 7.96 -20.12 15.77
N ASP A 6 7.51 -19.22 16.64
CA ASP A 6 6.88 -19.56 17.92
C ASP A 6 5.58 -20.35 17.72
N ALA A 7 4.76 -19.96 16.74
CA ALA A 7 3.51 -20.67 16.40
C ALA A 7 3.77 -22.08 15.85
N VAL A 8 4.84 -22.25 15.06
CA VAL A 8 5.25 -23.55 14.55
C VAL A 8 5.80 -24.41 15.67
N GLU A 9 6.61 -23.87 16.58
CA GLU A 9 7.16 -24.59 17.72
C GLU A 9 6.06 -25.08 18.68
N GLU A 10 5.05 -24.25 18.95
CA GLU A 10 3.90 -24.65 19.78
C GLU A 10 3.06 -25.74 19.11
N ARG A 11 2.97 -25.73 17.78
CA ARG A 11 2.28 -26.77 17.02
C ARG A 11 3.06 -28.07 17.01
N ILE A 12 4.38 -28.02 16.87
CA ILE A 12 5.26 -29.18 16.96
C ILE A 12 5.17 -29.81 18.35
N LYS A 13 5.29 -29.04 19.43
CA LYS A 13 5.14 -29.54 20.81
C LYS A 13 3.78 -30.21 21.06
N ARG A 14 2.70 -29.66 20.48
CA ARG A 14 1.38 -30.30 20.54
C ARG A 14 1.35 -31.63 19.79
N LEU A 15 1.92 -31.68 18.58
CA LEU A 15 1.97 -32.91 17.78
C LEU A 15 2.81 -33.99 18.45
N GLU A 16 3.97 -33.64 19.01
CA GLU A 16 4.82 -34.55 19.78
C GLU A 16 4.06 -35.13 20.97
N LYS A 17 3.32 -34.29 21.71
CA LYS A 17 2.47 -34.73 22.83
C LYS A 17 1.34 -35.67 22.38
N TYR A 18 0.76 -35.46 21.19
CA TYR A 18 -0.31 -36.33 20.67
C TYR A 18 0.21 -37.67 20.18
N VAL A 19 1.42 -37.73 19.61
CA VAL A 19 1.97 -38.94 19.00
C VAL A 19 2.74 -39.80 20.00
N LEU A 20 3.62 -39.20 20.81
CA LEU A 20 4.49 -39.91 21.76
C LEU A 20 3.91 -39.96 23.18
N GLY A 21 2.86 -39.18 23.46
CA GLY A 21 2.37 -38.99 24.82
C GLY A 21 3.38 -38.26 25.71
N GLY A 22 3.15 -38.26 27.03
CA GLY A 22 4.00 -37.56 28.00
C GLY A 22 5.39 -38.15 28.25
N ASN A 23 5.80 -39.20 27.51
CA ASN A 23 7.05 -39.92 27.71
C ASN A 23 7.94 -39.78 26.46
N VAL A 24 8.62 -38.63 26.37
CA VAL A 24 9.46 -38.27 25.22
C VAL A 24 10.82 -38.99 25.22
N GLU A 25 11.21 -39.66 26.31
CA GLU A 25 12.62 -40.05 26.46
C GLU A 25 12.98 -41.48 26.04
N GLN A 26 12.04 -42.40 25.78
CA GLN A 26 12.41 -43.83 25.62
C GLN A 26 11.45 -44.68 24.77
N GLN A 27 11.07 -44.24 23.55
CA GLN A 27 10.50 -45.17 22.57
C GLN A 27 11.26 -45.07 21.24
N ASP A 28 11.78 -46.20 20.78
CA ASP A 28 12.38 -46.32 19.44
C ASP A 28 11.31 -45.99 18.39
N ASP A 29 11.49 -44.90 17.64
CA ASP A 29 10.55 -44.43 16.60
C ASP A 29 10.18 -45.53 15.59
N GLU A 30 11.12 -46.46 15.35
CA GLU A 30 10.96 -47.61 14.45
C GLU A 30 9.88 -48.59 14.96
N GLN A 31 9.76 -48.77 16.28
CA GLN A 31 8.74 -49.62 16.89
C GLN A 31 7.34 -49.00 16.85
N LEU A 32 7.22 -47.66 16.90
CA LEU A 32 5.91 -47.00 16.80
C LEU A 32 5.32 -47.16 15.39
N ILE A 33 6.14 -46.99 14.35
CA ILE A 33 5.72 -47.16 12.95
C ILE A 33 5.36 -48.63 12.70
N ASP A 34 6.17 -49.57 13.19
CA ASP A 34 5.90 -51.00 13.02
C ASP A 34 4.66 -51.45 13.79
N THR A 35 4.44 -50.94 15.00
CA THR A 35 3.22 -51.23 15.77
C THR A 35 1.98 -50.59 15.11
N MET A 36 2.07 -49.36 14.59
CA MET A 36 0.99 -48.71 13.87
C MET A 36 0.67 -49.44 12.55
N LEU A 37 1.69 -49.90 11.82
CA LEU A 37 1.52 -50.74 10.63
C LEU A 37 0.93 -52.10 10.97
N ALA A 38 1.34 -52.74 12.06
CA ALA A 38 0.78 -54.00 12.53
C ALA A 38 -0.69 -53.83 12.94
N VAL A 39 -1.04 -52.75 13.63
CA VAL A 39 -2.42 -52.41 13.99
C VAL A 39 -3.24 -52.10 12.74
N SER A 40 -2.73 -51.31 11.81
CA SER A 40 -3.39 -51.01 10.53
C SER A 40 -3.65 -52.27 9.71
N ARG A 41 -2.67 -53.19 9.60
CA ARG A 41 -2.85 -54.49 8.93
C ARG A 41 -3.87 -55.38 9.64
N LYS A 42 -3.89 -55.41 10.97
CA LYS A 42 -4.90 -56.14 11.75
C LYS A 42 -6.29 -55.55 11.53
N LEU A 43 -6.43 -54.23 11.54
CA LEU A 43 -7.69 -53.53 11.27
C LEU A 43 -8.16 -53.78 9.82
N ALA A 44 -7.28 -53.69 8.83
CA ALA A 44 -7.61 -54.01 7.44
C ALA A 44 -8.04 -55.48 7.26
N SER A 45 -7.40 -56.41 7.96
CA SER A 45 -7.78 -57.83 8.00
C SER A 45 -9.15 -58.04 8.65
N ILE A 46 -9.47 -57.32 9.73
CA ILE A 46 -10.77 -57.40 10.40
C ILE A 46 -11.88 -56.78 9.54
N VAL A 47 -11.62 -55.64 8.91
CA VAL A 47 -12.55 -54.93 8.02
C VAL A 47 -12.83 -55.75 6.76
N SER A 48 -11.83 -56.40 6.17
CA SER A 48 -12.01 -57.25 4.98
C SER A 48 -12.70 -58.58 5.29
N LYS A 49 -12.47 -59.17 6.48
CA LYS A 49 -13.12 -60.41 6.90
C LYS A 49 -14.55 -60.22 7.40
N ASN A 50 -14.95 -59.00 7.75
CA ASN A 50 -16.23 -58.73 8.38
C ASN A 50 -16.98 -57.62 7.63
N GLU A 51 -17.82 -58.02 6.67
CA GLU A 51 -18.58 -57.11 5.80
C GLU A 51 -19.43 -56.09 6.57
N LYS A 52 -19.92 -56.47 7.76
CA LYS A 52 -20.67 -55.55 8.64
C LYS A 52 -19.81 -54.39 9.14
N VAL A 53 -18.53 -54.64 9.43
CA VAL A 53 -17.58 -53.62 9.87
C VAL A 53 -17.19 -52.72 8.68
N SER A 54 -17.01 -53.29 7.49
CA SER A 54 -16.79 -52.51 6.26
C SER A 54 -17.97 -51.59 5.94
N ALA A 55 -19.21 -52.09 6.05
CA ALA A 55 -20.42 -51.29 5.85
C ALA A 55 -20.56 -50.19 6.92
N ALA A 56 -20.21 -50.46 8.18
CA ALA A 56 -20.21 -49.46 9.24
C ALA A 56 -19.15 -48.38 9.02
N LEU A 57 -17.95 -48.74 8.53
CA LEU A 57 -16.88 -47.78 8.23
C LEU A 57 -17.27 -46.86 7.07
N LYS A 58 -17.86 -47.40 6.00
CA LYS A 58 -18.42 -46.60 4.89
C LYS A 58 -19.50 -45.64 5.36
N ARG A 59 -20.40 -46.09 6.24
CA ARG A 59 -21.40 -45.21 6.86
C ARG A 59 -20.76 -44.14 7.74
N ALA A 60 -19.66 -44.43 8.43
CA ALA A 60 -18.95 -43.43 9.23
C ALA A 60 -18.31 -42.35 8.34
N ASP A 61 -17.75 -42.72 7.19
CA ASP A 61 -17.23 -41.77 6.20
C ASP A 61 -18.35 -40.91 5.60
N GLU A 62 -19.51 -41.52 5.31
CA GLU A 62 -20.71 -40.80 4.87
C GLU A 62 -21.20 -39.84 5.96
N VAL A 63 -21.31 -40.26 7.21
CA VAL A 63 -21.71 -39.40 8.34
C VAL A 63 -20.72 -38.26 8.54
N LYS A 64 -19.42 -38.51 8.40
CA LYS A 64 -18.39 -37.45 8.44
C LYS A 64 -18.59 -36.43 7.32
N LYS A 65 -18.97 -36.89 6.12
CA LYS A 65 -19.30 -36.03 4.98
C LYS A 65 -20.56 -35.19 5.24
N TYR A 66 -21.60 -35.78 5.84
CA TYR A 66 -22.83 -35.06 6.21
C TYR A 66 -22.66 -34.14 7.43
N ALA A 67 -21.66 -34.39 8.28
CA ALA A 67 -21.34 -33.57 9.45
C ALA A 67 -20.41 -32.39 9.11
N ASP A 68 -19.86 -32.32 7.89
CA ASP A 68 -19.12 -31.16 7.42
C ASP A 68 -20.10 -30.00 7.18
N PRO A 69 -19.99 -28.87 7.91
CA PRO A 69 -20.87 -27.71 7.72
C PRO A 69 -20.81 -27.17 6.28
N LEU A 70 -19.70 -27.37 5.57
CA LEU A 70 -19.55 -26.96 4.17
C LEU A 70 -20.32 -27.88 3.20
N TYR A 71 -20.67 -29.11 3.61
CA TYR A 71 -21.45 -30.02 2.77
C TYR A 71 -22.92 -29.58 2.68
N ALA A 72 -23.48 -29.04 3.77
CA ALA A 72 -24.83 -28.47 3.77
C ALA A 72 -24.93 -27.17 2.95
N GLU A 73 -23.82 -26.46 2.79
CA GLU A 73 -23.70 -25.26 1.95
C GLU A 73 -23.40 -25.59 0.48
N SER A 74 -23.02 -26.83 0.17
CA SER A 74 -22.79 -27.27 -1.21
C SER A 74 -24.10 -27.30 -2.02
N ASP A 75 -24.02 -26.90 -3.29
CA ASP A 75 -25.09 -26.47 -4.22
C ASP A 75 -26.42 -27.26 -4.25
N GLY A 76 -26.45 -28.49 -3.73
CA GLY A 76 -27.59 -29.39 -3.74
C GLY A 76 -28.61 -29.23 -2.61
N PHE A 77 -28.26 -28.63 -1.47
CA PHE A 77 -29.15 -28.58 -0.29
C PHE A 77 -29.90 -27.27 -0.09
N MET A 78 -29.54 -26.20 -0.79
CA MET A 78 -30.23 -24.92 -0.65
C MET A 78 -31.49 -24.89 -1.53
N PRO A 79 -32.70 -24.80 -0.95
CA PRO A 79 -33.94 -24.73 -1.71
C PRO A 79 -33.96 -23.51 -2.64
N VAL A 80 -34.59 -23.63 -3.80
CA VAL A 80 -34.68 -22.55 -4.80
C VAL A 80 -35.30 -21.27 -4.20
N ALA A 81 -36.28 -21.41 -3.29
CA ALA A 81 -36.87 -20.29 -2.57
C ALA A 81 -35.85 -19.51 -1.72
N VAL A 82 -34.91 -20.21 -1.08
CA VAL A 82 -33.84 -19.59 -0.28
C VAL A 82 -32.82 -18.90 -1.18
N LYS A 83 -32.46 -19.51 -2.32
CA LYS A 83 -31.61 -18.87 -3.34
C LYS A 83 -32.23 -17.58 -3.87
N LEU A 84 -33.54 -17.56 -4.12
CA LEU A 84 -34.27 -16.37 -4.56
C LEU A 84 -34.28 -15.28 -3.49
N GLN A 85 -34.55 -15.64 -2.23
CA GLN A 85 -34.57 -14.66 -1.14
C GLN A 85 -33.18 -14.11 -0.84
N LEU A 86 -32.13 -14.93 -0.95
CA LEU A 86 -30.74 -14.49 -0.87
C LEU A 86 -30.40 -13.52 -2.00
N LEU A 87 -30.80 -13.83 -3.24
CA LEU A 87 -30.59 -12.95 -4.38
C LEU A 87 -31.31 -11.60 -4.22
N LEU A 88 -32.56 -11.61 -3.75
CA LEU A 88 -33.33 -10.38 -3.47
C LEU A 88 -32.68 -9.57 -2.35
N SER A 89 -32.24 -10.23 -1.27
CA SER A 89 -31.50 -9.58 -0.18
C SER A 89 -30.19 -8.95 -0.65
N LYS A 90 -29.55 -9.54 -1.66
CA LYS A 90 -28.29 -9.06 -2.25
C LYS A 90 -28.48 -8.15 -3.46
N GLU A 91 -29.70 -7.83 -3.86
CA GLU A 91 -29.97 -7.02 -5.04
C GLU A 91 -29.39 -5.60 -4.91
N GLU A 92 -29.54 -4.97 -3.74
CA GLU A 92 -28.99 -3.63 -3.49
C GLU A 92 -27.46 -3.63 -3.47
N ASP A 93 -26.85 -4.64 -2.85
CA ASP A 93 -25.40 -4.83 -2.82
C ASP A 93 -24.85 -4.98 -4.26
N ILE A 94 -25.50 -5.78 -5.10
CA ILE A 94 -25.12 -5.99 -6.50
C ILE A 94 -25.29 -4.71 -7.32
N LYS A 95 -26.40 -3.97 -7.13
CA LYS A 95 -26.62 -2.68 -7.81
C LYS A 95 -25.57 -1.65 -7.42
N LYS A 96 -25.20 -1.60 -6.14
CA LYS A 96 -24.14 -0.71 -5.64
C LYS A 96 -22.80 -1.09 -6.25
N ALA A 97 -22.43 -2.37 -6.24
CA ALA A 97 -21.20 -2.85 -6.86
C ALA A 97 -21.14 -2.54 -8.36
N LEU A 98 -22.26 -2.65 -9.08
CA LEU A 98 -22.34 -2.28 -10.50
C LEU A 98 -22.16 -0.77 -10.70
N ASN A 99 -22.77 0.07 -9.88
CA ASN A 99 -22.58 1.52 -9.95
C ASN A 99 -21.12 1.91 -9.67
N ASP A 100 -20.51 1.30 -8.65
CA ASP A 100 -19.11 1.55 -8.31
C ASP A 100 -18.17 1.06 -9.42
N PHE A 101 -18.47 -0.08 -10.06
CA PHE A 101 -17.75 -0.57 -11.23
C PHE A 101 -17.90 0.38 -12.43
N HIS A 102 -19.10 0.91 -12.67
CA HIS A 102 -19.33 1.89 -13.72
C HIS A 102 -18.54 3.19 -13.47
N LYS A 103 -18.57 3.71 -12.23
CA LYS A 103 -17.75 4.87 -11.83
C LYS A 103 -16.26 4.61 -12.03
N MET A 104 -15.78 3.42 -11.66
CA MET A 104 -14.39 3.02 -11.85
C MET A 104 -14.02 2.99 -13.34
N ASN A 105 -14.88 2.46 -14.21
CA ASN A 105 -14.62 2.45 -15.66
C ASN A 105 -14.58 3.86 -16.26
N VAL A 106 -15.40 4.78 -15.76
CA VAL A 106 -15.36 6.20 -16.17
C VAL A 106 -14.08 6.89 -15.68
N LEU A 107 -13.57 6.53 -14.51
CA LEU A 107 -12.35 7.10 -13.93
C LEU A 107 -11.06 6.49 -14.46
N LYS A 108 -11.10 5.25 -14.98
CA LYS A 108 -9.96 4.55 -15.58
C LYS A 108 -9.21 5.38 -16.65
N PRO A 109 -9.86 6.01 -17.64
CA PRO A 109 -9.16 6.84 -18.63
C PRO A 109 -8.54 8.12 -18.06
N VAL A 110 -8.93 8.57 -16.87
CA VAL A 110 -8.29 9.72 -16.21
C VAL A 110 -6.90 9.34 -15.68
N LEU A 111 -6.74 8.11 -15.19
CA LEU A 111 -5.44 7.59 -14.76
C LEU A 111 -4.48 7.40 -15.94
N ASP A 112 -5.02 7.00 -17.09
CA ASP A 112 -4.27 6.87 -18.35
C ASP A 112 -4.12 8.22 -19.09
N SER A 113 -4.54 9.33 -18.49
CA SER A 113 -4.46 10.63 -19.16
C SER A 113 -3.01 11.02 -19.41
N GLN A 114 -2.73 11.46 -20.63
CA GLN A 114 -1.42 11.97 -21.03
C GLN A 114 -0.96 13.14 -20.14
N ALA A 115 -1.90 13.88 -19.55
CA ALA A 115 -1.59 14.96 -18.61
C ALA A 115 -0.81 14.47 -17.38
N ILE A 116 -1.17 13.31 -16.82
CA ILE A 116 -0.45 12.70 -15.68
C ILE A 116 0.87 12.09 -16.14
N GLN A 117 0.90 11.45 -17.33
CA GLN A 117 2.14 10.87 -17.87
C GLN A 117 3.19 11.93 -18.23
N ASN A 118 2.78 13.13 -18.63
CA ASN A 118 3.67 14.21 -19.02
C ASN A 118 4.18 15.07 -17.84
N VAL A 119 3.75 14.78 -16.60
CA VAL A 119 4.19 15.53 -15.40
C VAL A 119 5.71 15.59 -15.25
N PRO A 120 6.49 14.49 -15.41
CA PRO A 120 7.95 14.54 -15.27
C PRO A 120 8.64 15.38 -16.36
N GLN A 121 8.04 15.50 -17.54
CA GLN A 121 8.55 16.39 -18.59
C GLN A 121 8.28 17.85 -18.24
N LEU A 122 7.10 18.14 -17.69
CA LEU A 122 6.72 19.47 -17.23
C LEU A 122 7.56 19.92 -16.03
N GLU A 123 7.89 19.00 -15.12
CA GLU A 123 8.75 19.25 -13.95
C GLU A 123 10.14 19.72 -14.37
N ASN A 124 10.75 19.07 -15.37
CA ASN A 124 12.04 19.50 -15.92
C ASN A 124 11.98 20.90 -16.55
N GLN A 125 10.89 21.24 -17.23
CA GLN A 125 10.69 22.58 -17.80
C GLN A 125 10.46 23.61 -16.70
N LEU A 126 9.67 23.27 -15.69
CA LEU A 126 9.41 24.12 -14.53
C LEU A 126 10.70 24.41 -13.75
N TYR A 127 11.55 23.39 -13.56
CA TYR A 127 12.84 23.54 -12.91
C TYR A 127 13.75 24.52 -13.68
N LYS A 128 13.81 24.40 -15.01
CA LYS A 128 14.55 25.35 -15.86
C LYS A 128 14.03 26.78 -15.72
N ILE A 129 12.71 26.96 -15.73
CA ILE A 129 12.08 28.28 -15.56
C ILE A 129 12.41 28.85 -14.18
N SER A 130 12.28 28.03 -13.12
CA SER A 130 12.60 28.43 -11.75
C SER A 130 14.05 28.90 -11.62
N PHE A 131 14.99 28.15 -12.19
CA PHE A 131 16.41 28.51 -12.21
C PHE A 131 16.67 29.82 -12.96
N HIS A 132 16.03 30.01 -14.12
CA HIS A 132 16.15 31.27 -14.85
C HIS A 132 15.54 32.45 -14.09
N GLN A 133 14.44 32.23 -13.38
CA GLN A 133 13.77 33.25 -12.58
C GLN A 133 14.63 33.69 -11.39
N GLU A 134 15.25 32.75 -10.68
CA GLU A 134 16.21 33.05 -9.61
C GLU A 134 17.42 33.85 -10.14
N SER A 135 17.97 33.44 -11.29
CA SER A 135 19.06 34.19 -11.94
C SER A 135 18.63 35.60 -12.35
N GLN A 136 17.40 35.76 -12.82
CA GLN A 136 16.87 37.06 -13.24
C GLN A 136 16.60 37.97 -12.05
N GLU A 137 16.05 37.44 -10.96
CA GLU A 137 15.82 38.17 -9.72
C GLU A 137 17.13 38.73 -9.15
N ASN A 138 18.17 37.91 -9.10
CA ASN A 138 19.51 38.33 -8.66
C ASN A 138 20.08 39.47 -9.54
N LYS A 139 19.95 39.35 -10.87
CA LYS A 139 20.43 40.39 -11.82
C LYS A 139 19.63 41.68 -11.69
N VAL A 140 18.31 41.59 -11.48
CA VAL A 140 17.46 42.77 -11.28
C VAL A 140 17.82 43.46 -9.97
N SER A 141 18.07 42.71 -8.89
CA SER A 141 18.52 43.26 -7.62
C SER A 141 19.84 44.02 -7.78
N SER A 142 20.87 43.39 -8.38
CA SER A 142 22.17 44.04 -8.56
C SER A 142 22.09 45.29 -9.44
N LEU A 143 21.32 45.22 -10.53
CA LEU A 143 21.14 46.38 -11.42
C LEU A 143 20.39 47.52 -10.72
N SER A 144 19.42 47.18 -9.87
CA SER A 144 18.69 48.16 -9.07
C SER A 144 19.63 48.86 -8.09
N ASP A 145 20.47 48.11 -7.38
CA ASP A 145 21.49 48.65 -6.46
C ASP A 145 22.48 49.57 -7.18
N ASP A 146 22.99 49.15 -8.35
CA ASP A 146 23.88 49.96 -9.18
C ASP A 146 23.19 51.26 -9.63
N THR A 147 21.92 51.17 -10.04
CA THR A 147 21.14 52.34 -10.48
C THR A 147 20.90 53.31 -9.33
N TYR A 148 20.53 52.81 -8.15
CA TYR A 148 20.38 53.65 -6.95
C TYR A 148 21.71 54.28 -6.54
N SER A 149 22.82 53.55 -6.66
CA SER A 149 24.15 54.10 -6.39
C SER A 149 24.47 55.26 -7.34
N LEU A 150 24.20 55.11 -8.63
CA LEU A 150 24.45 56.12 -9.66
C LEU A 150 23.57 57.36 -9.47
N ILE A 151 22.28 57.17 -9.17
CA ILE A 151 21.36 58.28 -8.84
C ILE A 151 21.87 59.04 -7.62
N ARG A 152 22.38 58.33 -6.60
CA ARG A 152 22.96 58.95 -5.42
C ARG A 152 24.22 59.75 -5.75
N THR A 153 25.13 59.19 -6.57
CA THR A 153 26.34 59.91 -6.98
C THR A 153 26.00 61.15 -7.79
N TYR A 154 25.05 61.05 -8.71
CA TYR A 154 24.56 62.19 -9.49
C TYR A 154 23.93 63.26 -8.60
N SER A 155 23.09 62.86 -7.64
CA SER A 155 22.48 63.80 -6.69
C SER A 155 23.52 64.54 -5.85
N ILE A 156 24.59 63.86 -5.42
CA ILE A 156 25.71 64.47 -4.70
C ILE A 156 26.44 65.45 -5.61
N PHE A 157 26.78 65.04 -6.84
CA PHE A 157 27.47 65.87 -7.81
C PHE A 157 26.69 67.16 -8.15
N VAL A 158 25.38 67.07 -8.38
CA VAL A 158 24.54 68.24 -8.64
C VAL A 158 24.53 69.19 -7.45
N ASN A 159 24.48 68.68 -6.22
CA ASN A 159 24.51 69.50 -5.03
C ASN A 159 25.87 70.21 -4.85
N ASP A 160 26.98 69.51 -5.08
CA ASP A 160 28.32 70.09 -5.05
C ASP A 160 28.51 71.16 -6.12
N VAL A 161 28.08 70.91 -7.36
CA VAL A 161 28.13 71.90 -8.44
C VAL A 161 27.28 73.12 -8.08
N SER A 162 26.09 72.91 -7.53
CA SER A 162 25.20 74.01 -7.10
C SER A 162 25.85 74.85 -5.99
N GLN A 163 26.50 74.21 -5.02
CA GLN A 163 27.26 74.91 -3.97
C GLN A 163 28.43 75.70 -4.55
N LYS A 164 29.21 75.09 -5.45
CA LYS A 164 30.38 75.74 -6.08
C LYS A 164 29.98 76.92 -6.95
N LEU A 165 28.88 76.80 -7.71
CA LEU A 165 28.34 77.92 -8.48
C LEU A 165 27.88 79.07 -7.57
N ALA A 166 27.17 78.76 -6.47
CA ALA A 166 26.77 79.78 -5.50
C ALA A 166 27.97 80.46 -4.80
N GLU A 167 29.06 79.74 -4.55
CA GLU A 167 30.32 80.31 -4.04
C GLU A 167 30.97 81.24 -5.06
N ILE A 168 31.01 80.84 -6.34
CA ILE A 168 31.53 81.66 -7.44
C ILE A 168 30.70 82.93 -7.60
N GLU A 169 29.36 82.84 -7.61
CA GLU A 169 28.47 84.00 -7.67
C GLU A 169 28.73 84.99 -6.52
N LYS A 170 28.89 84.48 -5.29
CA LYS A 170 29.24 85.31 -4.13
C LYS A 170 30.60 85.98 -4.29
N SER A 171 31.58 85.29 -4.90
CA SER A 171 32.92 85.83 -5.13
C SER A 171 32.91 86.93 -6.21
N ILE A 172 32.19 86.70 -7.32
CA ILE A 172 32.00 87.70 -8.38
C ILE A 172 31.30 88.95 -7.84
N THR A 173 30.22 88.78 -7.07
CA THR A 173 29.48 89.89 -6.45
C THR A 173 30.36 90.73 -5.50
N LYS A 174 31.38 90.13 -4.87
CA LYS A 174 32.34 90.86 -4.03
C LYS A 174 33.40 91.62 -4.85
N MET A 175 33.69 91.19 -6.07
CA MET A 175 34.64 91.88 -6.96
C MET A 175 33.98 93.00 -7.78
N GLU A 176 32.67 92.91 -8.02
CA GLU A 176 31.90 93.94 -8.74
C GLU A 176 31.51 95.14 -7.87
N LYS A 177 31.59 95.02 -6.53
CA LYS A 177 31.37 96.11 -5.57
C LYS A 177 32.69 96.78 -5.17
#